data_AF-A0A645JHM1-F1
#
_entry.id   AF-A0A645JHM1-F1
#
_cell.length_a   1.000
_cell.length_b   1.000
_cell.length_c   1.000
_cell.angle_alpha   90.00
_cell.angle_beta   90.00
_cell.angle_gamma   90.00
#
_symmetry.space_group_name_H-M   'P 1'
#
loop_
_entity.id
_entity.type
_entity.pdbx_description
1 polymer ?
#
loop_
_entity_poly.entity_id
_entity_poly.type
_entity_poly.pdbx_seq_one_letter_code
_entity_poly.pdbx_strand_id
1 'polypeptide(L)'
;MVNTYVPKLKAEGITLGFHNHYAEFAPNNDGQIIYDELVNRSALSLEIDTYWAFKAGKDPIALMKKYADRLIFVHLKDGDGGMGGRALGEGIAPVKAVRKKAVEMGVPMVVESENLNPNGIDEVTRCFKYLASL
;
A
#
# COMPACT_ATOMS: atom_id res chain seq x y z
N MET A 1 -22.53 -2.35 0.13
CA MET A 1 -22.23 -1.78 1.47
C MET A 1 -21.31 -0.57 1.37
N VAL A 2 -20.08 -0.68 0.84
CA VAL A 2 -19.14 0.47 0.75
C VAL A 2 -19.69 1.66 -0.03
N ASN A 3 -20.38 1.45 -1.16
CA ASN A 3 -21.01 2.53 -1.95
C ASN A 3 -22.08 3.31 -1.18
N THR A 4 -22.67 2.70 -0.15
CA THR A 4 -23.62 3.38 0.73
C THR A 4 -22.91 4.28 1.73
N TYR A 5 -21.72 3.91 2.18
CA TYR A 5 -20.98 4.62 3.24
C TYR A 5 -20.02 5.69 2.72
N VAL A 6 -19.43 5.51 1.53
CA VAL A 6 -18.55 6.52 0.91
C VAL A 6 -19.17 7.92 0.90
N PRO A 7 -20.40 8.15 0.38
CA PRO A 7 -20.98 9.49 0.38
C PRO A 7 -21.36 9.97 1.78
N LYS A 8 -21.76 9.08 2.70
CA LYS A 8 -22.12 9.45 4.08
C LYS A 8 -20.90 9.92 4.87
N LEU A 9 -19.79 9.18 4.80
CA LEU A 9 -18.54 9.56 5.45
C LEU A 9 -17.96 10.83 4.83
N LYS A 10 -18.06 10.99 3.51
CA LYS A 10 -17.64 12.21 2.82
C LYS A 10 -18.42 13.44 3.28
N ALA A 11 -19.72 13.31 3.55
CA ALA A 11 -20.53 14.41 4.10
C ALA A 11 -20.06 14.86 5.49
N GLU A 12 -19.42 13.96 6.25
CA GLU A 12 -18.79 14.23 7.55
C GLU A 12 -17.29 14.58 7.44
N GLY A 13 -16.78 14.80 6.22
CA GLY A 13 -15.36 15.14 6.00
C GLY A 13 -14.39 13.97 6.12
N ILE A 14 -14.86 12.72 6.12
CA ILE A 14 -14.04 11.51 6.23
C ILE A 14 -13.89 10.84 4.85
N THR A 15 -12.66 10.65 4.41
CA THR A 15 -12.34 9.86 3.20
C THR A 15 -12.23 8.38 3.56
N LEU A 16 -13.04 7.53 2.93
CA LEU A 16 -12.95 6.08 3.08
C LEU A 16 -12.03 5.48 1.99
N GLY A 17 -10.89 4.96 2.41
CA GLY A 17 -9.92 4.27 1.56
C GLY A 17 -9.97 2.74 1.74
N PHE A 18 -9.51 2.01 0.72
CA PHE A 18 -9.25 0.57 0.81
C PHE A 18 -7.75 0.30 0.84
N HIS A 19 -7.30 -0.48 1.83
CA HIS A 19 -5.95 -1.02 1.98
C HIS A 19 -5.91 -2.44 1.39
N ASN A 20 -4.99 -2.73 0.47
CA ASN A 20 -4.82 -4.09 -0.08
C ASN A 20 -3.86 -4.95 0.73
N HIS A 21 -4.14 -6.25 0.83
CA HIS A 21 -3.15 -7.26 1.11
C HIS A 21 -2.80 -8.04 -0.18
N TYR A 22 -1.96 -9.07 -0.06
CA TYR A 22 -1.59 -9.88 -1.21
C TYR A 22 -2.74 -10.78 -1.69
N ALA A 23 -3.67 -11.13 -0.80
CA ALA A 23 -4.73 -12.09 -1.08
C ALA A 23 -5.79 -11.54 -2.04
N GLU A 24 -6.07 -10.24 -2.02
CA GLU A 24 -7.06 -9.61 -2.90
C GLU A 24 -6.64 -9.62 -4.38
N PHE A 25 -5.36 -9.88 -4.65
CA PHE A 25 -4.82 -10.06 -6.00
C PHE A 25 -4.85 -11.51 -6.49
N ALA A 26 -5.26 -12.46 -5.65
CA ALA A 26 -5.46 -13.85 -6.03
C ALA A 26 -6.89 -14.08 -6.57
N PRO A 27 -7.09 -15.01 -7.52
CA PRO A 27 -8.43 -15.38 -7.96
C PRO A 27 -9.21 -16.04 -6.83
N ASN A 28 -10.47 -15.67 -6.67
CA ASN A 28 -11.42 -16.41 -5.85
C ASN A 28 -11.86 -17.71 -6.56
N ASN A 29 -12.77 -18.46 -5.94
CA ASN A 29 -13.29 -19.72 -6.49
C ASN A 29 -14.01 -19.56 -7.85
N ASP A 30 -14.48 -18.35 -8.17
CA ASP A 30 -15.14 -18.01 -9.43
C ASP A 30 -14.17 -17.39 -10.46
N GLY A 31 -12.87 -17.37 -10.17
CA GLY A 31 -11.82 -16.83 -11.03
C GLY A 31 -11.69 -15.30 -11.03
N GLN A 32 -12.42 -14.60 -10.16
CA GLN A 32 -12.39 -13.14 -10.08
C GLN A 32 -11.26 -12.65 -9.18
N ILE A 33 -10.64 -11.54 -9.56
CA ILE A 33 -9.67 -10.82 -8.73
C ILE A 33 -10.42 -9.82 -7.86
N ILE A 34 -10.43 -10.04 -6.54
CA ILE A 34 -11.22 -9.25 -5.58
C ILE A 34 -10.85 -7.76 -5.66
N TYR A 35 -9.56 -7.44 -5.79
CA TYR A 35 -9.10 -6.07 -5.92
C TYR A 35 -9.69 -5.38 -7.17
N ASP A 36 -9.71 -6.06 -8.32
CA ASP A 36 -10.29 -5.51 -9.55
C ASP A 36 -11.80 -5.30 -9.42
N GLU A 37 -12.52 -6.27 -8.84
CA GLU A 37 -13.96 -6.15 -8.61
C GLU A 37 -14.30 -5.01 -7.65
N LEU A 38 -13.53 -4.84 -6.58
CA LEU A 38 -13.71 -3.76 -5.61
C LEU A 38 -13.48 -2.39 -6.27
N VAL A 39 -12.41 -2.25 -7.04
CA VAL A 39 -12.13 -1.00 -7.77
C VAL A 39 -13.23 -0.72 -8.78
N ASN A 40 -13.61 -1.68 -9.63
CA ASN A 40 -14.56 -1.47 -10.72
C ASN A 40 -15.98 -1.16 -10.21
N ARG A 41 -16.36 -1.66 -9.03
CA ARG A 41 -17.72 -1.55 -8.51
C ARG A 41 -17.88 -0.52 -7.40
N SER A 42 -16.82 0.23 -7.06
CA SER A 42 -16.89 1.22 -5.97
C SER A 42 -16.23 2.54 -6.30
N ALA A 43 -16.65 3.57 -5.55
CA ALA A 43 -16.04 4.90 -5.55
C ALA A 43 -15.04 5.10 -4.40
N LEU A 44 -14.49 4.02 -3.83
CA LEU A 44 -13.52 4.09 -2.75
C LEU A 44 -12.24 4.81 -3.19
N SER A 45 -11.68 5.62 -2.31
CA SER A 45 -10.26 5.98 -2.42
C SER A 45 -9.40 4.74 -2.19
N LEU A 46 -8.15 4.78 -2.63
CA LEU A 46 -7.23 3.65 -2.53
C LEU A 46 -6.00 4.04 -1.73
N GLU A 47 -5.59 3.13 -0.88
CA GLU A 47 -4.32 3.13 -0.18
C GLU A 47 -3.58 1.87 -0.64
N ILE A 48 -2.50 2.05 -1.38
CA ILE A 48 -1.77 0.92 -1.93
C ILE A 48 -0.65 0.53 -0.98
N ASP A 49 -0.77 -0.63 -0.33
CA ASP A 49 0.38 -1.28 0.31
C ASP A 49 1.26 -1.86 -0.79
N THR A 50 2.42 -1.24 -0.93
CA THR A 50 3.37 -1.49 -2.00
C THR A 50 4.15 -2.80 -1.82
N TYR A 51 4.31 -3.28 -0.58
CA TYR A 51 4.90 -4.60 -0.32
C TYR A 51 3.91 -5.70 -0.63
N TRP A 52 2.66 -5.57 -0.20
CA TRP A 52 1.65 -6.59 -0.46
C TRP A 52 1.33 -6.76 -1.94
N ALA A 53 1.30 -5.65 -2.69
CA ALA A 53 1.23 -5.69 -4.15
C ALA A 53 2.44 -6.42 -4.77
N PHE A 54 3.65 -6.08 -4.33
CA PHE A 54 4.89 -6.72 -4.79
C PHE A 54 4.90 -8.23 -4.49
N LYS A 55 4.53 -8.63 -3.28
CA LYS A 55 4.41 -10.04 -2.86
C LYS A 55 3.42 -10.80 -3.75
N ALA A 56 2.31 -10.16 -4.14
CA ALA A 56 1.34 -10.73 -5.06
C ALA A 56 1.82 -10.79 -6.53
N GLY A 57 3.09 -10.47 -6.80
CA GLY A 57 3.66 -10.43 -8.15
C GLY A 57 3.16 -9.27 -9.00
N LYS A 58 2.55 -8.25 -8.39
CA LYS A 58 2.14 -7.01 -9.08
C LYS A 58 3.27 -6.00 -9.03
N ASP A 59 3.32 -5.13 -10.04
CA ASP A 59 4.20 -3.95 -10.02
C ASP A 59 3.52 -2.82 -9.21
N PRO A 60 4.04 -2.47 -8.02
CA PRO A 60 3.43 -1.42 -7.19
C PRO A 60 3.45 -0.05 -7.88
N ILE A 61 4.48 0.28 -8.66
CA ILE A 61 4.57 1.55 -9.39
C ILE A 61 3.53 1.59 -10.51
N ALA A 62 3.31 0.46 -11.20
CA ALA A 62 2.27 0.37 -12.22
C ALA A 62 0.87 0.54 -11.60
N LEU A 63 0.61 -0.06 -10.44
CA LEU A 63 -0.65 0.12 -9.72
C LEU A 63 -0.85 1.57 -9.28
N MET A 64 0.17 2.21 -8.72
CA MET A 64 0.10 3.63 -8.34
C MET A 64 -0.31 4.52 -9.53
N LYS A 65 0.31 4.31 -10.70
CA LYS A 65 -0.03 5.04 -11.92
C LYS A 65 -1.44 4.73 -12.42
N LYS A 66 -1.81 3.45 -12.42
CA LYS A 66 -3.13 2.98 -12.90
C LYS A 66 -4.27 3.62 -12.12
N TYR A 67 -4.06 3.88 -10.82
CA TYR A 67 -5.08 4.37 -9.91
C TYR A 67 -4.79 5.77 -9.35
N ALA A 68 -4.00 6.57 -10.07
CA ALA A 68 -3.56 7.89 -9.60
C ALA A 68 -4.72 8.84 -9.26
N ASP A 69 -5.88 8.67 -9.89
CA ASP A 69 -7.10 9.45 -9.66
C ASP A 69 -7.81 9.10 -8.34
N ARG A 70 -7.56 7.90 -7.80
CA ARG A 70 -8.18 7.38 -6.58
C ARG A 70 -7.19 7.19 -5.43
N LEU A 71 -5.89 7.22 -5.70
CA LEU A 71 -4.82 6.99 -4.74
C LEU A 71 -4.64 8.18 -3.78
N ILE A 72 -4.86 7.94 -2.49
CA ILE A 72 -4.74 8.99 -1.46
C ILE A 72 -3.39 8.99 -0.76
N PHE A 73 -2.80 7.82 -0.55
CA PHE A 73 -1.44 7.62 -0.06
C PHE A 73 -1.03 6.17 -0.30
N VAL A 74 0.23 5.84 -0.05
CA VAL A 74 0.72 4.45 -0.06
C VAL A 74 1.21 4.06 1.32
N HIS A 75 1.00 2.80 1.71
CA HIS A 75 1.86 2.15 2.67
C HIS A 75 3.19 1.79 2.01
N LEU A 76 4.24 2.52 2.41
CA LEU A 76 5.61 2.22 2.04
C LEU A 76 6.16 1.20 3.04
N LYS A 77 6.40 -0.01 2.54
CA LYS A 77 6.71 -1.18 3.35
C LYS A 77 7.75 -2.05 2.66
N ASP A 78 8.49 -2.80 3.46
CA ASP A 78 9.50 -3.75 3.00
C ASP A 78 9.31 -5.10 3.70
N GLY A 79 9.87 -6.15 3.11
CA GLY A 79 9.73 -7.49 3.67
C GLY A 79 10.61 -8.52 2.97
N ASP A 80 10.62 -9.74 3.51
CA ASP A 80 11.49 -10.83 3.06
C ASP A 80 10.96 -11.64 1.87
N GLY A 81 9.87 -11.19 1.25
CA GLY A 81 9.11 -11.91 0.21
C GLY A 81 8.06 -12.88 0.78
N GLY A 82 8.19 -13.23 2.05
CA GLY A 82 7.23 -13.99 2.83
C GLY A 82 6.23 -13.09 3.53
N MET A 83 5.82 -13.51 4.73
CA MET A 83 4.95 -12.72 5.61
C MET A 83 5.76 -11.82 6.56
N GLY A 84 7.09 -11.94 6.55
CA GLY A 84 7.97 -11.21 7.45
C GLY A 84 8.25 -9.81 6.94
N GLY A 85 7.67 -8.80 7.58
CA GLY A 85 8.06 -7.41 7.38
C GLY A 85 9.55 -7.17 7.67
N ARG A 86 10.12 -6.14 7.07
CA ARG A 86 11.48 -5.67 7.34
C ARG A 86 11.46 -4.15 7.49
N ALA A 87 12.43 -3.62 8.23
CA ALA A 87 12.68 -2.19 8.16
C ALA A 87 13.00 -1.82 6.70
N LEU A 88 12.62 -0.61 6.29
CA LEU A 88 12.83 -0.16 4.92
C LEU A 88 14.31 -0.29 4.51
N GLY A 89 14.58 -0.95 3.38
CA GLY A 89 15.92 -1.18 2.85
C GLY A 89 16.58 -2.47 3.35
N GLU A 90 15.96 -3.20 4.28
CA GLU A 90 16.43 -4.49 4.78
C GLU A 90 15.68 -5.68 4.16
N GLY A 91 14.66 -5.42 3.33
CA GLY A 91 13.93 -6.45 2.60
C GLY A 91 14.24 -6.46 1.10
N ILE A 92 13.32 -7.02 0.33
CA ILE A 92 13.45 -7.23 -1.12
C ILE A 92 12.47 -6.37 -1.93
N ALA A 93 11.61 -5.59 -1.29
CA ALA A 93 10.64 -4.76 -1.97
C ALA A 93 11.33 -3.58 -2.68
N PRO A 94 10.75 -3.03 -3.75
CA PRO A 94 11.35 -1.92 -4.50
C PRO A 94 11.17 -0.55 -3.80
N VAL A 95 11.42 -0.47 -2.48
CA VAL A 95 11.13 0.70 -1.63
C VAL A 95 11.70 2.00 -2.20
N LYS A 96 12.97 2.01 -2.61
CA LYS A 96 13.63 3.19 -3.19
C LYS A 96 12.90 3.71 -4.43
N ALA A 97 12.49 2.80 -5.32
CA ALA A 97 11.81 3.16 -6.55
C ALA A 97 10.38 3.64 -6.29
N VAL A 98 9.66 2.98 -5.36
CA VAL A 98 8.33 3.39 -4.92
C VAL A 98 8.38 4.78 -4.28
N ARG A 99 9.31 5.03 -3.35
CA ARG A 99 9.49 6.35 -2.71
C ARG A 99 9.76 7.44 -3.74
N LYS A 100 10.68 7.18 -4.68
CA LYS A 100 10.95 8.12 -5.78
C LYS A 100 9.68 8.43 -6.58
N LYS A 101 8.92 7.39 -6.94
CA LYS A 101 7.67 7.56 -7.69
C LYS A 101 6.60 8.31 -6.91
N ALA A 102 6.43 8.01 -5.63
CA ALA A 102 5.47 8.69 -4.76
C ALA A 102 5.76 10.19 -4.67
N VAL A 103 7.04 10.56 -4.49
CA VAL A 103 7.49 11.97 -4.53
C VAL A 103 7.20 12.62 -5.88
N GLU A 104 7.52 11.96 -7.00
CA GLU A 104 7.23 12.47 -8.35
C GLU A 104 5.73 12.69 -8.60
N MET A 105 4.87 11.85 -8.02
CA MET A 105 3.42 11.94 -8.15
C MET A 105 2.76 12.87 -7.13
N GLY A 106 3.52 13.37 -6.14
CA GLY A 106 2.95 14.11 -5.01
C GLY A 106 2.05 13.25 -4.10
N VAL A 107 2.24 11.93 -4.12
CA VAL A 107 1.45 10.99 -3.32
C VAL A 107 2.10 10.85 -1.93
N PRO A 108 1.36 11.11 -0.83
CA PRO A 108 1.86 10.90 0.52
C PRO A 108 2.25 9.44 0.77
N MET A 109 3.20 9.23 1.68
CA MET A 109 3.65 7.90 2.10
C MET A 109 3.44 7.77 3.59
N VAL A 110 2.85 6.66 4.01
CA VAL A 110 2.82 6.20 5.40
C VAL A 110 3.76 5.01 5.49
N VAL A 111 4.72 5.04 6.41
CA VAL A 111 5.60 3.89 6.63
C VAL A 111 4.89 2.91 7.56
N GLU A 112 4.65 1.69 7.08
CA GLU A 112 4.06 0.62 7.91
C GLU A 112 5.17 -0.32 8.38
N SER A 113 5.38 -0.36 9.70
CA SER A 113 6.37 -1.22 10.37
C SER A 113 5.64 -2.35 11.09
N GLU A 114 6.05 -3.60 10.87
CA GLU A 114 5.29 -4.78 11.28
C GLU A 114 6.12 -5.86 12.00
N ASN A 115 7.43 -5.95 11.73
CA ASN A 115 8.25 -6.98 12.38
C ASN A 115 8.67 -6.53 13.78
N LEU A 116 8.80 -5.21 13.97
CA LEU A 116 9.09 -4.54 15.23
C LEU A 116 10.30 -5.17 15.96
N ASN A 117 11.31 -5.64 15.22
CA ASN A 117 12.45 -6.33 15.80
C ASN A 117 13.65 -5.37 15.94
N PRO A 118 14.25 -5.18 17.13
CA PRO A 118 13.90 -5.76 18.43
C PRO A 118 12.69 -5.08 19.10
N ASN A 119 12.33 -3.86 18.70
CA ASN A 119 11.09 -3.19 19.06
C ASN A 119 10.67 -2.21 17.94
N GLY A 120 9.47 -1.65 18.05
CA GLY A 120 8.93 -0.73 17.03
C GLY A 120 9.71 0.58 16.90
N ILE A 121 10.24 1.14 17.98
CA ILE A 121 11.01 2.40 17.93
C ILE A 121 12.33 2.20 17.18
N ASP A 122 13.00 1.08 17.42
CA ASP A 122 14.24 0.74 16.72
C ASP A 122 13.99 0.47 15.23
N GLU A 123 12.89 -0.22 14.88
CA GLU A 123 12.50 -0.44 13.48
C GLU A 123 12.19 0.88 12.76
N VAL A 124 11.35 1.71 13.36
CA VAL A 124 11.03 3.05 12.83
C VAL A 124 12.30 3.88 12.66
N THR A 125 13.24 3.83 13.61
CA THR A 125 14.53 4.53 13.51
C THR A 125 15.34 4.07 12.30
N ARG A 126 15.37 2.76 12.01
CA ARG A 126 16.06 2.23 10.83
C ARG A 126 15.36 2.65 9.54
N CYS A 127 14.03 2.62 9.50
CA CYS A 127 13.25 3.14 8.37
C CYS A 127 13.55 4.62 8.10
N PHE A 128 13.59 5.46 9.13
CA PHE A 128 13.96 6.87 8.99
C PHE A 128 15.37 7.06 8.45
N LYS A 129 16.36 6.34 8.98
CA LYS A 129 17.75 6.40 8.49
C LYS A 129 17.85 5.99 7.03
N TYR A 130 17.15 4.94 6.63
CA TYR A 130 17.10 4.51 5.24
C TYR A 130 16.51 5.62 4.35
N LEU A 131 15.34 6.16 4.70
CA LEU A 131 14.69 7.23 3.92
C LEU A 131 15.54 8.50 3.82
N ALA A 132 16.27 8.86 4.88
CA ALA A 132 17.17 10.00 4.89
C ALA A 132 18.39 9.81 3.97
N SER A 133 18.71 8.57 3.59
CA SER A 133 19.82 8.26 2.68
C SER A 133 19.42 8.26 1.19
N LEU A 134 18.12 8.44 0.88
CA LEU A 134 17.55 8.32 -0.47
C LEU A 134 17.38 9.63 -1.22
#